data_AF-A0A2V8C0F3-F1
#
_entry.id   AF-A0A2V8C0F3-F1
#
_cell.length_a   1.000
_cell.length_b   1.000
_cell.length_c   1.000
_cell.angle_alpha   90.00
_cell.angle_beta   90.00
_cell.angle_gamma   90.00
#
_symmetry.space_group_name_H-M   'P 1'
#
loop_
_entity.id
_entity.type
_entity.pdbx_description
1 polymer ?
#
loop_
_entity_poly.entity_id
_entity_poly.type
_entity_poly.pdbx_seq_one_letter_code
_entity_poly.pdbx_strand_id
1 'polypeptide(L)'
;MCTFQYIRSQMTTTISVRIDSDTKDQLEALAKRSRRSKSFLAAEAIAAYVEAERWQLDEIQGGLQQLDKGRAVAHKDVSKWLRSWGKKRERKAPRA
;
A
#
# COMPACT_ATOMS: atom_id res chain seq x y z
N MET A 1 -29.77 -13.92 19.38
CA MET A 1 -29.10 -12.87 18.56
C MET A 1 -27.91 -13.52 17.85
N CYS A 2 -28.15 -14.11 16.67
CA CYS A 2 -27.06 -14.56 15.81
C CYS A 2 -26.55 -13.35 15.04
N THR A 3 -25.31 -12.95 15.27
CA THR A 3 -24.62 -11.93 14.49
C THR A 3 -24.47 -12.44 13.06
N PHE A 4 -25.23 -11.82 12.16
CA PHE A 4 -25.20 -12.03 10.73
C PHE A 4 -23.80 -11.67 10.22
N GLN A 5 -22.96 -12.69 10.03
CA GLN A 5 -21.63 -12.56 9.46
C GLN A 5 -21.76 -11.85 8.11
N TYR A 6 -21.25 -10.62 8.01
CA TYR A 6 -21.29 -9.79 6.82
C TYR A 6 -20.47 -10.46 5.70
N ILE A 7 -21.14 -11.22 4.84
CA ILE A 7 -20.56 -11.76 3.60
C ILE A 7 -20.34 -10.56 2.68
N ARG A 8 -19.12 -10.00 2.68
CA ARG A 8 -18.68 -9.21 1.53
C ARG A 8 -18.65 -10.15 0.35
N SER A 9 -19.67 -10.08 -0.50
CA SER A 9 -19.60 -10.59 -1.86
C SER A 9 -18.55 -9.76 -2.60
N GLN A 10 -17.28 -10.12 -2.43
CA GLN A 10 -16.18 -9.55 -3.20
C GLN A 10 -16.32 -10.13 -4.60
N MET A 11 -16.61 -9.30 -5.59
CA MET A 11 -16.56 -9.73 -6.99
C MET A 11 -15.14 -10.21 -7.27
N THR A 12 -14.96 -11.50 -7.53
CA THR A 12 -13.67 -12.07 -7.90
C THR A 12 -13.49 -11.95 -9.41
N THR A 13 -12.29 -11.55 -9.83
CA THR A 13 -11.88 -11.61 -11.23
C THR A 13 -10.78 -12.65 -11.40
N THR A 14 -10.76 -13.33 -12.54
CA THR A 14 -9.77 -14.36 -12.84
C THR A 14 -8.69 -13.75 -13.72
N ILE A 15 -7.44 -13.95 -13.31
CA ILE A 15 -6.27 -13.65 -14.13
C ILE A 15 -5.51 -14.95 -14.43
N SER A 16 -4.89 -15.04 -15.61
CA SER A 16 -3.97 -16.13 -15.95
C SER A 16 -2.54 -15.64 -15.81
N VAL A 17 -1.76 -16.27 -14.93
CA VAL A 17 -0.37 -15.89 -14.63
C VAL A 17 0.54 -17.05 -15.00
N ARG A 18 1.64 -16.73 -15.70
CA ARG A 18 2.71 -17.70 -15.95
C ARG A 18 3.70 -17.67 -14.81
N ILE A 19 4.05 -18.85 -14.31
CA ILE A 19 5.09 -19.08 -13.30
C ILE A 19 5.97 -20.22 -13.79
N ASP A 20 7.21 -20.26 -13.33
CA ASP A 20 8.09 -21.39 -13.59
C ASP A 20 7.62 -22.66 -12.86
N SER A 21 8.15 -23.82 -13.28
CA SER A 21 7.75 -25.12 -12.74
C SER A 21 8.11 -25.30 -11.27
N ASP A 22 9.26 -24.76 -10.83
CA ASP A 22 9.70 -24.90 -9.44
C ASP A 22 8.76 -24.12 -8.51
N THR A 23 8.42 -22.87 -8.86
CA THR A 23 7.43 -22.07 -8.12
C THR A 23 6.08 -22.77 -8.04
N LYS A 24 5.62 -23.40 -9.13
CA LYS A 24 4.36 -24.17 -9.16
C LYS A 24 4.40 -25.33 -8.16
N ASP A 25 5.48 -26.10 -8.15
CA ASP A 25 5.62 -27.28 -7.29
C ASP A 25 5.73 -26.89 -5.81
N GLN A 26 6.43 -25.79 -5.51
CA GLN A 26 6.49 -25.22 -4.16
C GLN A 26 5.12 -24.71 -3.68
N LEU A 27 4.35 -24.03 -4.56
CA LEU A 27 3.00 -23.60 -4.25
C LEU A 27 2.05 -24.79 -3.99
N GLU A 28 2.21 -25.87 -4.76
CA GLU A 28 1.48 -27.12 -4.56
C GLU A 28 1.77 -27.78 -3.21
N ALA A 29 3.03 -27.86 -2.82
CA ALA A 29 3.43 -28.37 -1.52
C ALA A 29 2.88 -27.50 -0.38
N LEU A 30 2.96 -26.17 -0.53
CA LEU A 30 2.47 -25.22 0.46
C LEU A 30 0.95 -25.31 0.64
N ALA A 31 0.19 -25.40 -0.45
CA ALA A 31 -1.26 -25.59 -0.45
C ALA A 31 -1.69 -26.83 0.33
N LYS A 32 -1.01 -27.97 0.10
CA LYS A 32 -1.26 -29.22 0.84
C LYS A 32 -1.03 -29.06 2.33
N ARG A 33 0.09 -28.44 2.73
CA ARG A 33 0.46 -28.23 4.13
C ARG A 33 -0.46 -27.25 4.86
N SER A 34 -0.88 -26.18 4.19
CA SER A 34 -1.74 -25.14 4.77
C SER A 34 -3.24 -25.48 4.71
N ARG A 35 -3.63 -26.57 4.02
CA ARG A 35 -5.02 -26.93 3.72
C ARG A 35 -5.77 -25.80 3.00
N ARG A 36 -5.08 -25.08 2.13
CA ARG A 36 -5.65 -24.02 1.28
C ARG A 36 -5.52 -24.39 -0.19
N SER A 37 -6.39 -23.82 -1.04
CA SER A 37 -6.27 -24.02 -2.48
C SER A 37 -5.10 -23.21 -3.05
N LYS A 38 -4.56 -23.65 -4.18
CA LYS A 38 -3.50 -22.93 -4.90
C LYS A 38 -3.94 -21.53 -5.30
N SER A 39 -5.18 -21.41 -5.79
CA SER A 39 -5.76 -20.13 -6.18
C SER A 39 -5.92 -19.18 -4.99
N PHE A 40 -6.24 -19.69 -3.80
CA PHE A 40 -6.29 -18.88 -2.58
C PHE A 40 -4.92 -18.31 -2.23
N LEU A 41 -3.89 -19.17 -2.17
CA LEU A 41 -2.53 -18.74 -1.86
C LEU A 41 -1.94 -17.80 -2.92
N ALA A 42 -2.23 -18.04 -4.20
CA ALA A 42 -1.81 -17.17 -5.28
C ALA A 42 -2.47 -15.79 -5.18
N ALA A 43 -3.79 -15.74 -4.92
CA ALA A 43 -4.50 -14.48 -4.72
C ALA A 43 -3.98 -13.72 -3.49
N GLU A 44 -3.69 -14.42 -2.39
CA GLU A 44 -3.13 -13.83 -1.17
C GLU A 44 -1.73 -13.25 -1.42
N ALA A 45 -0.85 -13.98 -2.11
CA ALA A 45 0.49 -13.52 -2.44
C ALA A 45 0.45 -12.28 -3.36
N ILE A 46 -0.43 -12.28 -4.35
CA ILE A 46 -0.61 -11.12 -5.26
C ILE A 46 -1.16 -9.92 -4.49
N ALA A 47 -2.15 -10.11 -3.61
CA ALA A 47 -2.70 -9.03 -2.81
C ALA A 47 -1.65 -8.41 -1.88
N ALA A 48 -0.86 -9.24 -1.21
CA ALA A 48 0.23 -8.80 -0.35
C ALA A 48 1.29 -8.01 -1.14
N TYR A 49 1.66 -8.47 -2.35
CA TYR A 49 2.59 -7.76 -3.21
C TYR A 49 2.03 -6.39 -3.64
N VAL A 50 0.78 -6.35 -4.11
CA VAL A 50 0.15 -5.09 -4.52
C VAL A 50 0.08 -4.09 -3.36
N GLU A 51 -0.30 -4.53 -2.16
CA GLU A 51 -0.33 -3.69 -0.97
C GLU A 51 1.06 -3.15 -0.61
N ALA A 52 2.09 -4.01 -0.68
CA ALA A 52 3.47 -3.64 -0.40
C ALA A 52 4.06 -2.64 -1.41
N GLU A 53 3.66 -2.67 -2.67
CA GLU A 53 4.19 -1.79 -3.71
C GLU A 53 3.37 -0.49 -3.88
N ARG A 54 2.08 -0.54 -3.59
CA ARG A 54 1.16 0.55 -3.93
C ARG A 54 1.42 1.83 -3.14
N TRP A 55 1.93 1.75 -1.91
CA TRP A 55 2.07 2.93 -1.05
C TRP A 55 2.93 4.03 -1.68
N GLN A 56 4.04 3.70 -2.35
CA GLN A 56 4.93 4.71 -2.91
C GLN A 56 4.29 5.45 -4.09
N LEU A 57 3.58 4.71 -4.94
CA LEU A 57 2.87 5.28 -6.08
C LEU A 57 1.72 6.17 -5.63
N ASP A 58 0.94 5.71 -4.65
CA ASP A 58 -0.17 6.48 -4.10
C ASP A 58 0.31 7.78 -3.43
N GLU A 59 1.43 7.75 -2.70
CA GLU A 59 2.01 8.95 -2.08
C GLU A 59 2.51 9.97 -3.11
N ILE A 60 3.21 9.52 -4.16
CA ILE A 60 3.67 10.40 -5.24
C ILE A 60 2.47 11.05 -5.94
N GLN A 61 1.47 10.24 -6.28
CA GLN A 61 0.29 10.73 -7.01
C GLN A 61 -0.56 11.67 -6.14
N GLY A 62 -0.68 11.37 -4.84
CA GLY A 62 -1.29 12.27 -3.86
C GLY A 62 -0.53 13.59 -3.71
N GLY A 63 0.80 13.57 -3.71
CA GLY A 63 1.66 14.75 -3.72
C GLY A 63 1.45 15.62 -4.96
N LEU A 64 1.45 15.02 -6.15
CA LEU A 64 1.18 15.72 -7.41
C LEU A 64 -0.19 16.40 -7.41
N GLN A 65 -1.24 15.68 -6.98
CA GLN A 65 -2.59 16.26 -6.88
C GLN A 65 -2.68 17.41 -5.86
N GLN A 66 -1.85 17.42 -4.81
CA GLN A 66 -1.78 18.54 -3.87
C GLN A 66 -1.12 19.76 -4.51
N LEU A 67 -0.04 19.55 -5.27
CA LEU A 67 0.63 20.60 -6.03
C LEU A 67 -0.28 21.22 -7.09
N ASP A 68 -1.01 20.40 -7.85
CA ASP A 68 -1.97 20.85 -8.87
C ASP A 68 -3.10 21.70 -8.25
N LYS A 69 -3.47 21.42 -7.00
CA LYS A 69 -4.46 22.18 -6.23
C LYS A 69 -3.87 23.44 -5.55
N GLY A 70 -2.61 23.77 -5.82
CA GLY A 70 -1.91 24.89 -5.20
C GLY A 70 -1.61 24.70 -3.71
N ARG A 71 -1.78 23.49 -3.17
CA ARG A 71 -1.48 23.15 -1.77
C ARG A 71 0.00 22.83 -1.62
N ALA A 72 0.82 23.87 -1.73
CA ALA A 72 2.26 23.81 -1.58
C ALA A 72 2.76 24.87 -0.59
N VAL A 73 3.81 24.56 0.16
CA VAL A 73 4.51 25.53 1.01
C VAL A 73 5.72 26.09 0.26
N ALA A 74 5.89 27.41 0.29
CA ALA A 74 7.07 28.04 -0.31
C ALA A 74 8.37 27.57 0.37
N HIS A 75 9.39 27.26 -0.43
CA HIS A 75 10.69 26.78 0.03
C HIS A 75 11.33 27.65 1.13
N LYS A 76 11.15 28.98 1.05
CA LYS A 76 11.66 29.94 2.04
C LYS A 76 11.10 29.71 3.45
N ASP A 77 9.84 29.28 3.55
CA ASP A 77 9.16 29.12 4.83
C ASP A 77 9.52 27.78 5.47
N VAL A 78 9.67 26.72 4.65
CA VAL A 78 10.29 25.45 5.06
C VAL A 78 11.72 25.67 5.54
N SER A 79 12.54 26.41 4.79
CA SER A 79 13.92 26.73 5.16
C SER A 79 14.03 27.47 6.49
N LYS A 80 13.16 28.45 6.75
CA LYS A 80 13.12 29.16 8.03
C LYS A 80 12.73 28.25 9.19
N TRP A 81 11.82 27.31 8.97
CA TRP A 81 11.40 26.33 9.96
C TRP A 81 12.52 25.33 10.29
N LEU A 82 13.12 24.70 9.28
CA LEU A 82 14.23 23.75 9.48
C LEU A 82 15.42 24.38 10.23
N ARG A 83 15.76 25.64 9.92
CA ARG A 83 16.82 26.38 10.62
C ARG A 83 16.50 26.72 12.08
N SER A 84 15.26 26.54 12.51
CA SER A 84 14.83 26.77 13.89
C SER A 84 14.86 25.52 14.76
N TRP A 85 14.99 24.33 14.16
CA TRP A 85 15.12 23.07 14.90
C TRP A 85 16.33 23.08 15.83
N GLY A 86 16.18 22.47 17.01
CA GLY A 86 17.24 22.39 18.02
C GLY A 86 17.55 23.71 18.75
N LYS A 87 16.80 24.78 18.49
CA LYS A 87 16.94 26.08 19.17
C LYS A 87 15.84 26.25 20.23
N LYS A 88 16.13 27.05 21.26
CA LYS A 88 15.13 27.46 22.29
C LYS A 88 13.84 28.06 21.72
N ARG A 89 13.86 28.57 20.49
CA ARG A 89 12.69 29.12 19.77
C ARG A 89 12.48 28.40 18.46
N GLU A 90 12.08 27.13 18.54
CA GLU A 90 11.65 26.36 17.40
C GLU A 90 10.32 26.92 16.84
N ARG A 91 10.23 27.04 15.52
CA ARG A 91 9.03 27.55 14.83
C ARG A 91 8.06 26.40 14.55
N LYS A 92 6.76 26.73 14.43
CA LYS A 92 5.76 25.76 13.97
C LYS A 92 5.99 25.38 12.50
N ALA A 93 5.70 24.13 12.16
CA ALA A 93 5.76 23.65 10.78
C ALA A 93 4.83 24.49 9.89
N PRO A 94 5.31 24.99 8.74
CA PRO A 94 4.48 25.71 7.80
C PRO A 94 3.45 24.76 7.16
N ARG A 95 2.26 25.28 6.85
CA ARG A 95 1.14 24.51 6.28
C ARG A 95 0.75 25.10 4.93
N ALA A 96 0.41 24.21 4.00
CA ALA A 96 -0.16 24.54 2.70
C ALA A 96 -1.67 24.84 2.81
#